data_AF-A0A6A6ZCR0-F1
#
_entry.id   AF-A0A6A6ZCR0-F1
#
_cell.length_a   1.000
_cell.length_b   1.000
_cell.length_c   1.000
_cell.angle_alpha   90.00
_cell.angle_beta   90.00
_cell.angle_gamma   90.00
#
_symmetry.space_group_name_H-M   'P 1'
#
loop_
_entity.id
_entity.type
_entity.pdbx_description
1 polymer ?
#
loop_
_entity_poly.entity_id
_entity_poly.type
_entity_poly.pdbx_seq_one_letter_code
_entity_poly.pdbx_strand_id
1 'polypeptide(L)'
;MPGRHHFATKMSQPIHTEHDLFDDSTGIIPTAGLKTPLKLRDRFLNRLSEMTVATATLDEQGSQDTIDIKLSRKTRSDQCRIELDTELRQFLDSMQHSLPIISTHHNDTPCAEAENELWETILEYAYLNIDHIVHSITRAFANNKEIFAEFLTRWFGLDAFDAEGSRVDRELGEVLISLHQMTLGYNKSMAQLNKLIHFAFSITRDIDSLHERLQYLLQKTRFAHELYNLICTLGFPKRAHDTFVRAAKVSVGFAQLKFHLTPTAITPRKSSVTLKKVAVKTSSTPRSPQPPAPQRNTKPVQQSKLVKPPTSTADEHDTLAGIRQYLAHEDRTLALGQLQLASKQETAQLAITVLRGQLLPISCNAWFSFGFVTTRSQEEERQLGGLYAAIFREASTPTAIFREMLQALRTDTLVRLFDIKEYDHFRTLFPQLGSFLKTPTEKRSTVWRLIHYIRMDVYSDPAPALKRDYGYQFCKNHDEVTLMNSIYNRILLKTSPKELHGACIHGRIVELAQHKGIHVEPNDRRFLKNDYGYPGLGFDNDEGLARHRLPLFKKTLK
;
A
#
# COMPACT_ATOMS: atom_id res chain seq x y z
N MET A 1 -51.63 -12.09 -2.22
CA MET A 1 -50.73 -11.32 -1.33
C MET A 1 -49.59 -12.24 -0.93
N PRO A 2 -48.47 -12.28 -1.67
CA PRO A 2 -47.34 -13.12 -1.28
C PRO A 2 -46.65 -12.51 -0.06
N GLY A 3 -46.32 -13.34 0.92
CA GLY A 3 -45.76 -12.94 2.21
C GLY A 3 -44.48 -12.13 2.02
N ARG A 4 -44.37 -10.99 2.71
CA ARG A 4 -43.14 -10.21 2.76
C ARG A 4 -42.09 -11.00 3.55
N HIS A 5 -41.17 -11.64 2.85
CA HIS A 5 -40.03 -12.31 3.47
C HIS A 5 -39.11 -11.27 4.12
N HIS A 6 -39.09 -11.25 5.45
CA HIS A 6 -38.13 -10.44 6.22
C HIS A 6 -36.74 -11.08 6.17
N PHE A 7 -35.96 -10.72 5.13
CA PHE A 7 -34.51 -10.74 5.16
C PHE A 7 -34.02 -9.59 6.05
N ALA A 8 -34.28 -9.68 7.36
CA ALA A 8 -33.82 -8.71 8.35
C ALA A 8 -32.96 -9.40 9.41
N THR A 9 -32.15 -10.38 9.01
CA THR A 9 -31.00 -10.76 9.81
C THR A 9 -29.98 -9.67 9.56
N LYS A 10 -29.85 -8.71 10.49
CA LYS A 10 -28.70 -7.79 10.55
C LYS A 10 -27.45 -8.64 10.28
N MET A 11 -26.79 -8.43 9.15
CA MET A 11 -25.52 -9.09 8.90
C MET A 11 -24.60 -8.72 10.06
N SER A 12 -24.25 -9.73 10.85
CA SER A 12 -23.41 -9.58 12.03
C SER A 12 -21.99 -9.30 11.56
N GLN A 13 -21.60 -8.02 11.68
CA GLN A 13 -20.27 -7.43 11.47
C GLN A 13 -19.75 -7.41 10.02
N PRO A 14 -19.10 -6.31 9.60
CA PRO A 14 -18.41 -6.23 8.32
C PRO A 14 -17.14 -7.09 8.43
N ILE A 15 -17.26 -8.37 8.08
CA ILE A 15 -16.10 -9.23 7.89
C ILE A 15 -15.70 -9.06 6.42
N HIS A 16 -15.07 -7.94 6.08
CA HIS A 16 -14.24 -7.92 4.88
C HIS A 16 -13.06 -8.82 5.17
N THR A 17 -13.19 -10.10 4.79
CA THR A 17 -12.02 -10.98 4.67
C THR A 17 -11.15 -10.46 3.53
N GLU A 18 -9.83 -10.63 3.63
CA GLU A 18 -8.87 -10.31 2.56
C GLU A 18 -9.28 -10.87 1.17
N HIS A 19 -10.21 -11.84 1.13
CA HIS A 19 -10.78 -12.50 -0.04
C HIS A 19 -11.65 -11.61 -0.96
N ASP A 20 -12.19 -10.49 -0.46
CA ASP A 20 -13.18 -9.68 -1.19
C ASP A 20 -12.56 -8.77 -2.26
N LEU A 21 -11.23 -8.57 -2.23
CA LEU A 21 -10.47 -7.73 -3.17
C LEU A 21 -9.88 -8.48 -4.38
N PHE A 22 -10.09 -9.80 -4.48
CA PHE A 22 -9.59 -10.58 -5.60
C PHE A 22 -10.51 -10.43 -6.82
N ASP A 23 -9.99 -9.82 -7.89
CA ASP A 23 -10.66 -9.81 -9.18
C ASP A 23 -10.39 -11.12 -9.94
N ASP A 24 -11.44 -11.94 -10.07
CA ASP A 24 -11.39 -13.18 -10.83
C ASP A 24 -11.83 -13.00 -12.30
N SER A 25 -12.22 -11.79 -12.72
CA SER A 25 -12.67 -11.52 -14.09
C SER A 25 -11.54 -11.47 -15.12
N THR A 26 -10.31 -11.13 -14.71
CA THR A 26 -9.18 -10.91 -15.62
C THR A 26 -8.37 -12.18 -15.93
N GLY A 27 -8.67 -13.31 -15.29
CA GLY A 27 -7.89 -14.55 -15.44
C GLY A 27 -6.47 -14.49 -14.85
N ILE A 28 -6.01 -13.32 -14.37
CA ILE A 28 -4.74 -13.13 -13.69
C ILE A 28 -4.90 -13.61 -12.24
N ILE A 29 -3.90 -14.31 -11.68
CA ILE A 29 -3.90 -14.65 -10.26
C ILE A 29 -3.45 -13.40 -9.51
N PRO A 30 -4.31 -12.74 -8.71
CA PRO A 30 -3.90 -11.52 -8.02
C PRO A 30 -2.83 -11.88 -6.97
N THR A 31 -1.68 -11.20 -7.02
CA THR A 31 -0.53 -11.41 -6.11
C THR A 31 -0.40 -10.31 -5.06
N ALA A 32 -1.39 -9.42 -4.95
CA ALA A 32 -1.30 -8.26 -4.07
C ALA A 32 -1.44 -8.64 -2.59
N GLY A 33 -0.34 -8.53 -1.83
CA GLY A 33 -0.35 -8.38 -0.37
C GLY A 33 -0.38 -9.65 0.49
N LEU A 34 -0.67 -10.84 -0.07
CA LEU A 34 -0.62 -12.10 0.69
C LEU A 34 0.71 -12.82 0.48
N LYS A 35 1.28 -13.38 1.56
CA LYS A 35 2.49 -14.23 1.51
C LYS A 35 2.30 -15.48 0.66
N THR A 36 1.06 -15.94 0.52
CA THR A 36 0.66 -17.10 -0.28
C THR A 36 -0.59 -16.74 -1.07
N PRO A 37 -0.61 -16.91 -2.41
CA PRO A 37 -1.81 -16.72 -3.19
C PRO A 37 -2.89 -17.67 -2.69
N LEU A 38 -4.07 -17.14 -2.37
CA LEU A 38 -5.22 -17.97 -2.01
C LEU A 38 -5.59 -18.84 -3.20
N LYS A 39 -5.88 -20.12 -2.94
CA LYS A 39 -6.28 -21.04 -3.98
C LYS A 39 -7.67 -20.61 -4.49
N LEU A 40 -7.88 -20.69 -5.81
CA LEU A 40 -9.16 -20.35 -6.45
C LEU A 40 -10.33 -21.17 -5.85
N ARG A 41 -10.06 -22.42 -5.46
CA ARG A 41 -10.99 -23.30 -4.77
C ARG A 41 -11.47 -22.75 -3.43
N ASP A 42 -10.57 -22.19 -2.62
CA ASP A 42 -10.91 -21.62 -1.32
C ASP A 42 -11.76 -20.36 -1.50
N ARG A 43 -11.44 -19.54 -2.52
CA ARG A 43 -12.26 -18.37 -2.88
C ARG A 43 -13.66 -18.77 -3.33
N PHE A 44 -13.78 -19.82 -4.15
CA PHE A 44 -15.08 -20.37 -4.56
C PHE A 44 -15.92 -20.75 -3.33
N LEU A 45 -15.37 -21.54 -2.41
CA LEU A 45 -16.08 -21.99 -1.21
C LEU A 45 -16.45 -20.83 -0.27
N ASN A 46 -15.56 -19.85 -0.12
CA ASN A 46 -15.82 -18.67 0.71
C ASN A 46 -16.94 -17.80 0.13
N ARG A 47 -16.92 -17.52 -1.19
CA ARG A 47 -17.99 -16.74 -1.85
C ARG A 47 -19.32 -17.48 -1.82
N LEU A 48 -19.32 -18.79 -2.05
CA LEU A 48 -20.51 -19.62 -1.92
C LEU A 48 -21.07 -19.60 -0.49
N SER A 49 -20.20 -19.71 0.51
CA SER A 49 -20.55 -19.66 1.93
C SER A 49 -21.17 -18.31 2.33
N GLU A 50 -20.61 -17.21 1.84
CA GLU A 50 -21.10 -15.87 2.13
C GLU A 50 -22.45 -15.60 1.47
N MET A 51 -22.58 -15.94 0.19
CA MET A 51 -23.82 -15.75 -0.57
C MET A 51 -24.99 -16.57 0.00
N THR A 52 -24.74 -17.83 0.37
CA THR A 52 -25.77 -18.74 0.90
C THR A 52 -25.97 -18.64 2.41
N VAL A 53 -25.13 -17.84 3.09
CA VAL A 53 -25.07 -17.75 4.57
C VAL A 53 -24.87 -19.14 5.22
N ALA A 54 -24.24 -20.06 4.48
CA ALA A 54 -23.90 -21.41 4.92
C ALA A 54 -22.37 -21.56 5.06
N THR A 55 -21.93 -22.68 5.59
CA THR A 55 -20.53 -23.09 5.57
C THR A 55 -20.40 -24.13 4.46
N ALA A 56 -19.71 -23.77 3.38
CA ALA A 56 -19.39 -24.68 2.28
C ALA A 56 -18.01 -25.30 2.53
N THR A 57 -17.97 -26.63 2.55
CA THR A 57 -16.75 -27.42 2.71
C THR A 57 -16.68 -28.46 1.62
N LEU A 58 -15.48 -28.77 1.16
CA LEU A 58 -15.29 -29.80 0.17
C LEU A 58 -15.17 -31.17 0.82
N ASP A 59 -15.78 -32.20 0.22
CA ASP A 59 -15.63 -33.57 0.67
C ASP A 59 -14.39 -34.20 0.03
N GLU A 60 -13.32 -34.38 0.81
CA GLU A 60 -12.05 -34.96 0.32
C GLU A 60 -12.11 -36.48 0.12
N GLN A 61 -13.25 -37.12 0.40
CA GLN A 61 -13.44 -38.57 0.28
C GLN A 61 -13.81 -39.04 -1.14
N GLY A 62 -14.07 -38.12 -2.07
CA GLY A 62 -14.44 -38.44 -3.45
C GLY A 62 -13.25 -38.79 -4.35
N SER A 63 -13.52 -39.47 -5.48
CA SER A 63 -12.56 -39.64 -6.58
C SER A 63 -12.00 -38.29 -7.06
N GLN A 64 -10.77 -38.26 -7.59
CA GLN A 64 -10.13 -37.04 -8.09
C GLN A 64 -10.95 -36.28 -9.16
N ASP A 65 -11.91 -36.96 -9.80
CA ASP A 65 -12.70 -36.44 -10.91
C ASP A 65 -14.04 -35.82 -10.52
N THR A 66 -14.43 -35.90 -9.24
CA THR A 66 -15.74 -35.42 -8.74
C THR A 66 -15.55 -34.33 -7.67
N ILE A 67 -16.29 -33.23 -7.78
CA ILE A 67 -16.31 -32.18 -6.76
C ILE A 67 -17.62 -32.29 -5.97
N ASP A 68 -17.51 -32.79 -4.74
CA ASP A 68 -18.63 -32.85 -3.79
C ASP A 68 -18.52 -31.71 -2.77
N ILE A 69 -19.51 -30.82 -2.74
CA ILE A 69 -19.54 -29.66 -1.83
C ILE A 69 -20.65 -29.85 -0.80
N LYS A 70 -20.24 -29.96 0.47
CA LYS A 70 -21.16 -30.03 1.61
C LYS A 70 -21.47 -28.62 2.11
N LEU A 71 -22.76 -28.26 2.13
CA LEU A 71 -23.24 -27.02 2.75
C LEU A 71 -23.91 -27.33 4.10
N SER A 72 -23.47 -26.63 5.13
CA SER A 72 -24.06 -26.71 6.48
C SER A 72 -24.45 -25.31 6.96
N ARG A 73 -25.69 -25.14 7.46
CA ARG A 73 -26.14 -23.83 7.94
C ARG A 73 -25.33 -23.39 9.16
N LYS A 74 -24.99 -22.10 9.23
CA LYS A 74 -24.41 -21.50 10.44
C LYS A 74 -25.48 -21.50 11.54
N THR A 75 -25.18 -22.12 12.68
CA THR A 75 -26.09 -22.41 13.82
C THR A 75 -26.66 -21.18 14.56
N ARG A 76 -26.59 -19.97 13.99
CA ARG A 76 -26.97 -18.73 14.67
C ARG A 76 -28.42 -18.29 14.48
N SER A 77 -29.23 -19.04 13.73
CA SER A 77 -30.66 -18.76 13.56
C SER A 77 -31.49 -19.88 14.18
N ASP A 78 -32.11 -19.59 15.33
CA ASP A 78 -32.93 -20.53 16.11
C ASP A 78 -34.24 -20.95 15.40
N GLN A 79 -34.51 -20.46 14.19
CA GLN A 79 -35.67 -20.84 13.39
C GLN A 79 -35.25 -21.40 12.03
N CYS A 80 -35.57 -22.69 11.83
CA CYS A 80 -35.51 -23.34 10.53
C CYS A 80 -36.56 -22.72 9.61
N ARG A 81 -36.12 -21.88 8.67
CA ARG A 81 -36.99 -21.34 7.61
C ARG A 81 -37.00 -22.33 6.44
N ILE A 82 -38.09 -23.07 6.30
CA ILE A 82 -38.32 -24.08 5.25
C ILE A 82 -38.28 -23.42 3.86
N GLU A 83 -38.86 -22.23 3.70
CA GLU A 83 -38.89 -21.49 2.44
C GLU A 83 -37.48 -21.18 1.92
N LEU A 84 -36.56 -20.76 2.80
CA LEU A 84 -35.16 -20.54 2.44
C LEU A 84 -34.44 -21.83 2.02
N ASP A 85 -34.87 -23.00 2.51
CA ASP A 85 -34.29 -24.28 2.07
C ASP A 85 -34.75 -24.62 0.66
N THR A 86 -35.97 -24.28 0.28
CA THR A 86 -36.45 -24.47 -1.10
C THR A 86 -35.71 -23.55 -2.07
N GLU A 87 -35.61 -22.27 -1.76
CA GLU A 87 -34.87 -21.29 -2.58
C GLU A 87 -33.39 -21.67 -2.70
N LEU A 88 -32.75 -22.06 -1.59
CA LEU A 88 -31.35 -22.50 -1.60
C LEU A 88 -31.16 -23.78 -2.43
N ARG A 89 -32.08 -24.76 -2.35
CA ARG A 89 -32.00 -25.96 -3.18
C ARG A 89 -32.14 -25.63 -4.66
N GLN A 90 -33.12 -24.83 -5.03
CA GLN A 90 -33.30 -24.37 -6.41
C GLN A 90 -32.05 -23.64 -6.92
N PHE A 91 -31.48 -22.75 -6.11
CA PHE A 91 -30.25 -22.05 -6.42
C PHE A 91 -29.06 -23.02 -6.66
N LEU A 92 -28.87 -23.99 -5.76
CA LEU A 92 -27.81 -24.98 -5.88
C LEU A 92 -28.02 -25.93 -7.07
N ASP A 93 -29.27 -26.33 -7.35
CA ASP A 93 -29.63 -27.17 -8.49
C ASP A 93 -29.32 -26.46 -9.82
N SER A 94 -29.65 -25.17 -9.94
CA SER A 94 -29.28 -24.35 -11.09
C SER A 94 -27.77 -24.22 -11.23
N MET A 95 -27.03 -23.95 -10.14
CA MET A 95 -25.55 -23.94 -10.18
C MET A 95 -24.98 -25.30 -10.62
N GLN A 96 -25.57 -26.40 -10.16
CA GLN A 96 -25.18 -27.77 -10.52
C GLN A 96 -25.48 -28.09 -11.98
N HIS A 97 -26.39 -27.36 -12.63
CA HIS A 97 -26.63 -27.44 -14.06
C HIS A 97 -25.62 -26.62 -14.88
N SER A 98 -25.45 -25.33 -14.55
CA SER A 98 -24.65 -24.43 -15.39
C SER A 98 -23.13 -24.62 -15.24
N LEU A 99 -22.61 -24.91 -14.04
CA LEU A 99 -21.16 -25.01 -13.83
C LEU A 99 -20.49 -26.18 -14.58
N PRO A 100 -21.09 -27.38 -14.68
CA PRO A 100 -20.55 -28.43 -15.54
C PRO A 100 -20.46 -28.02 -17.00
N ILE A 101 -21.47 -27.34 -17.55
CA ILE A 101 -21.48 -26.86 -18.94
C ILE A 101 -20.33 -25.86 -19.18
N ILE A 102 -20.13 -24.92 -18.25
CA ILE A 102 -19.02 -23.95 -18.28
C ILE A 102 -17.65 -24.66 -18.19
N SER A 103 -17.58 -25.76 -17.45
CA SER A 103 -16.36 -26.55 -17.29
C SER A 103 -16.01 -27.37 -18.53
N THR A 104 -17.01 -27.90 -19.27
CA THR A 104 -16.78 -28.78 -20.42
C THR A 104 -16.67 -28.05 -21.75
N HIS A 105 -17.31 -26.90 -21.89
CA HIS A 105 -17.32 -26.10 -23.11
C HIS A 105 -16.48 -24.84 -22.92
N HIS A 106 -15.31 -24.77 -23.56
CA HIS A 106 -14.46 -23.58 -23.50
C HIS A 106 -14.71 -22.69 -24.71
N ASN A 107 -15.30 -21.50 -24.49
CA ASN A 107 -15.53 -20.46 -25.50
C ASN A 107 -16.57 -20.78 -26.59
N ASP A 108 -17.45 -21.77 -26.38
CA ASP A 108 -18.55 -22.08 -27.28
C ASP A 108 -19.85 -21.37 -26.86
N THR A 109 -20.83 -21.28 -27.77
CA THR A 109 -22.18 -20.71 -27.49
C THR A 109 -22.85 -21.30 -26.22
N PRO A 110 -22.83 -22.63 -25.98
CA PRO A 110 -23.41 -23.20 -24.76
C PRO A 110 -22.73 -22.71 -23.47
N CYS A 111 -21.44 -22.38 -23.51
CA CYS A 111 -20.74 -21.81 -22.36
C CYS A 111 -21.26 -20.41 -22.04
N ALA A 112 -21.43 -19.56 -23.05
CA ALA A 112 -21.94 -18.20 -22.87
C ALA A 112 -23.40 -18.20 -22.36
N GLU A 113 -24.23 -19.13 -22.84
CA GLU A 113 -25.60 -19.31 -22.36
C GLU A 113 -25.62 -19.76 -20.89
N ALA A 114 -24.79 -20.75 -20.52
CA ALA A 114 -24.67 -21.21 -19.14
C ALA A 114 -24.09 -20.15 -18.18
N GLU A 115 -23.16 -19.32 -18.64
CA GLU A 115 -22.67 -18.17 -17.86
C GLU A 115 -23.80 -17.17 -17.58
N ASN A 116 -24.62 -16.85 -18.59
CA ASN A 116 -25.76 -15.96 -18.41
C ASN A 116 -26.83 -16.58 -17.50
N GLU A 117 -27.15 -17.87 -17.65
CA GLU A 117 -28.09 -18.58 -16.78
C GLU A 117 -27.63 -18.58 -15.32
N LEU A 118 -26.34 -18.83 -15.09
CA LEU A 118 -25.74 -18.74 -13.75
C LEU A 118 -25.86 -17.32 -13.18
N TRP A 119 -25.66 -16.29 -14.00
CA TRP A 119 -25.82 -14.90 -13.58
C TRP A 119 -27.26 -14.57 -13.18
N GLU A 120 -28.25 -14.93 -14.00
CA GLU A 120 -29.67 -14.72 -13.68
C GLU A 120 -30.06 -15.46 -12.40
N THR A 121 -29.59 -16.71 -12.24
CA THR A 121 -29.80 -17.50 -11.02
C THR A 121 -29.25 -16.80 -9.77
N ILE A 122 -28.04 -16.21 -9.86
CA ILE A 122 -27.43 -15.44 -8.76
C ILE A 122 -28.25 -14.17 -8.48
N LEU A 123 -28.71 -13.46 -9.51
CA LEU A 123 -29.51 -12.25 -9.36
C LEU A 123 -30.85 -12.53 -8.69
N GLU A 124 -31.56 -13.59 -9.10
CA GLU A 124 -32.82 -14.01 -8.51
C GLU A 124 -32.64 -14.37 -7.03
N TYR A 125 -31.64 -15.19 -6.72
CA TYR A 125 -31.35 -15.60 -5.34
C TYR A 125 -30.93 -14.43 -4.44
N ALA A 126 -30.12 -13.49 -4.96
CA ALA A 126 -29.63 -12.35 -4.19
C ALA A 126 -30.60 -11.16 -4.13
N TYR A 127 -31.68 -11.15 -4.94
CA TYR A 127 -32.54 -9.99 -5.17
C TYR A 127 -32.97 -9.28 -3.89
N LEU A 128 -33.55 -10.00 -2.93
CA LEU A 128 -34.10 -9.39 -1.71
C LEU A 128 -33.02 -8.77 -0.82
N ASN A 129 -31.83 -9.38 -0.79
CA ASN A 129 -30.70 -8.83 -0.06
C ASN A 129 -30.18 -7.56 -0.75
N ILE A 130 -29.97 -7.61 -2.07
CA ILE A 130 -29.44 -6.46 -2.80
C ILE A 130 -30.43 -5.29 -2.83
N ASP A 131 -31.73 -5.55 -2.97
CA ASP A 131 -32.77 -4.52 -2.83
C ASP A 131 -32.64 -3.79 -1.49
N HIS A 132 -32.47 -4.53 -0.38
CA HIS A 132 -32.24 -3.95 0.93
C HIS A 132 -30.94 -3.13 1.00
N ILE A 133 -29.85 -3.59 0.38
CA ILE A 133 -28.57 -2.86 0.32
C ILE A 133 -28.72 -1.56 -0.47
N VAL A 134 -29.40 -1.56 -1.61
CA VAL A 134 -29.66 -0.34 -2.40
C VAL A 134 -30.42 0.70 -1.55
N HIS A 135 -31.49 0.29 -0.87
CA HIS A 135 -32.20 1.19 0.05
C HIS A 135 -31.33 1.66 1.22
N SER A 136 -30.38 0.84 1.68
CA SER A 136 -29.44 1.21 2.74
C SER A 136 -28.43 2.25 2.25
N ILE A 137 -27.97 2.17 0.99
CA ILE A 137 -27.14 3.22 0.36
C ILE A 137 -27.92 4.52 0.25
N THR A 138 -29.14 4.48 -0.27
CA THR A 138 -30.01 5.67 -0.36
C THR A 138 -30.22 6.31 1.02
N ARG A 139 -30.45 5.49 2.05
CA ARG A 139 -30.57 5.95 3.44
C ARG A 139 -29.26 6.53 3.99
N ALA A 140 -28.11 5.93 3.69
CA ALA A 140 -26.81 6.42 4.12
C ALA A 140 -26.53 7.83 3.56
N PHE A 141 -26.85 8.07 2.29
CA PHE A 141 -26.80 9.42 1.70
C PHE A 141 -27.78 10.37 2.37
N ALA A 142 -29.04 9.98 2.55
CA ALA A 142 -30.06 10.83 3.18
C ALA A 142 -29.71 11.24 4.62
N ASN A 143 -29.19 10.28 5.41
CA ASN A 143 -28.74 10.51 6.79
C ASN A 143 -27.51 11.42 6.88
N ASN A 144 -26.75 11.56 5.79
CA ASN A 144 -25.55 12.39 5.72
C ASN A 144 -25.69 13.49 4.66
N LYS A 145 -26.92 13.96 4.39
CA LYS A 145 -27.22 14.93 3.33
C LYS A 145 -26.39 16.23 3.44
N GLU A 146 -26.13 16.70 4.65
CA GLU A 146 -25.37 17.95 4.88
C GLU A 146 -23.90 17.77 4.51
N ILE A 147 -23.27 16.67 4.94
CA ILE A 147 -21.89 16.33 4.57
C ILE A 147 -21.78 16.10 3.07
N PHE A 148 -22.75 15.41 2.47
CA PHE A 148 -22.74 15.16 1.03
C PHE A 148 -22.94 16.47 0.25
N ALA A 149 -23.80 17.38 0.70
CA ALA A 149 -23.96 18.69 0.08
C ALA A 149 -22.69 19.55 0.19
N GLU A 150 -22.01 19.57 1.34
CA GLU A 150 -20.72 20.22 1.51
C GLU A 150 -19.64 19.62 0.59
N PHE A 151 -19.62 18.29 0.43
CA PHE A 151 -18.79 17.62 -0.57
C PHE A 151 -19.10 18.13 -1.99
N LEU A 152 -20.38 18.22 -2.39
CA LEU A 152 -20.76 18.71 -3.71
C LEU A 152 -20.33 20.17 -3.93
N THR A 153 -20.56 21.06 -2.96
CA THR A 153 -20.15 22.48 -3.04
C THR A 153 -18.65 22.61 -3.29
N ARG A 154 -17.85 21.87 -2.52
CA ARG A 154 -16.38 21.81 -2.67
C ARG A 154 -15.98 21.21 -4.01
N TRP A 155 -16.64 20.13 -4.43
CA TRP A 155 -16.34 19.42 -5.67
C TRP A 155 -16.64 20.25 -6.93
N PHE A 156 -17.74 21.02 -6.93
CA PHE A 156 -18.07 21.97 -8.01
C PHE A 156 -17.28 23.28 -7.96
N GLY A 157 -16.37 23.45 -6.99
CA GLY A 157 -15.51 24.64 -6.88
C GLY A 157 -16.28 25.91 -6.54
N LEU A 158 -17.45 25.80 -5.90
CA LEU A 158 -18.24 26.97 -5.47
C LEU A 158 -17.66 27.63 -4.21
N ASP A 159 -16.81 26.93 -3.48
CA ASP A 159 -16.04 27.51 -2.38
C ASP A 159 -14.79 28.19 -2.92
N ALA A 160 -14.86 29.52 -3.09
CA ALA A 160 -13.78 30.38 -3.58
C ALA A 160 -12.52 30.42 -2.68
N PHE A 161 -12.49 29.65 -1.59
CA PHE A 161 -11.44 29.69 -0.57
C PHE A 161 -10.28 28.69 -0.77
N ASP A 162 -10.36 27.76 -1.74
CA ASP A 162 -9.34 26.71 -1.92
C ASP A 162 -8.76 26.64 -3.35
N ALA A 163 -8.41 27.81 -3.92
CA ALA A 163 -7.89 27.93 -5.28
C ALA A 163 -6.54 27.22 -5.55
N GLU A 164 -5.81 26.74 -4.52
CA GLU A 164 -4.42 26.29 -4.70
C GLU A 164 -4.05 24.92 -4.10
N GLY A 165 -4.98 24.15 -3.52
CA GLY A 165 -4.58 22.93 -2.79
C GLY A 165 -5.51 21.72 -2.86
N SER A 166 -6.78 21.88 -3.25
CA SER A 166 -7.72 20.77 -3.21
C SER A 166 -8.01 20.27 -4.63
N ARG A 167 -7.08 19.50 -5.21
CA ARG A 167 -7.46 18.52 -6.23
C ARG A 167 -8.25 17.42 -5.54
N VAL A 168 -9.48 17.75 -5.13
CA VAL A 168 -10.45 16.79 -4.64
C VAL A 168 -10.51 15.67 -5.67
N ASP A 169 -10.40 14.44 -5.19
CA ASP A 169 -10.40 13.21 -5.96
C ASP A 169 -11.57 13.18 -6.96
N ARG A 170 -11.32 13.68 -8.19
CA ARG A 170 -12.38 13.93 -9.18
C ARG A 170 -13.01 12.63 -9.63
N GLU A 171 -12.19 11.62 -9.88
CA GLU A 171 -12.61 10.29 -10.27
C GLU A 171 -13.58 9.69 -9.24
N LEU A 172 -13.20 9.67 -7.95
CA LEU A 172 -14.09 9.15 -6.91
C LEU A 172 -15.33 10.03 -6.71
N GLY A 173 -15.19 11.35 -6.87
CA GLY A 173 -16.31 12.28 -6.80
C GLY A 173 -17.39 12.00 -7.85
N GLU A 174 -17.00 11.83 -9.12
CA GLU A 174 -17.91 11.48 -10.22
C GLU A 174 -18.62 10.14 -9.98
N VAL A 175 -17.86 9.16 -9.50
CA VAL A 175 -18.36 7.83 -9.16
C VAL A 175 -19.39 7.89 -8.03
N LEU A 176 -19.13 8.65 -6.97
CA LEU A 176 -20.05 8.81 -5.84
C LEU A 176 -21.36 9.50 -6.24
N ILE A 177 -21.27 10.53 -7.08
CA ILE A 177 -22.45 11.24 -7.59
C ILE A 177 -23.29 10.31 -8.45
N SER A 178 -22.65 9.55 -9.32
CA SER A 178 -23.31 8.56 -10.16
C SER A 178 -23.97 7.46 -9.31
N LEU A 179 -23.29 6.94 -8.28
CA LEU A 179 -23.88 5.98 -7.33
C LEU A 179 -25.12 6.57 -6.64
N HIS A 180 -25.03 7.82 -6.17
CA HIS A 180 -26.15 8.49 -5.53
C HIS A 180 -27.35 8.65 -6.48
N GLN A 181 -27.11 9.09 -7.72
CA GLN A 181 -28.16 9.26 -8.72
C GLN A 181 -28.80 7.92 -9.11
N MET A 182 -28.01 6.87 -9.32
CA MET A 182 -28.52 5.53 -9.65
C MET A 182 -29.36 4.94 -8.52
N THR A 183 -28.95 5.13 -7.26
CA THR A 183 -29.68 4.63 -6.09
C THR A 183 -30.95 5.44 -5.80
N LEU A 184 -31.00 6.72 -6.14
CA LEU A 184 -32.23 7.53 -6.14
C LEU A 184 -33.20 7.14 -7.26
N GLY A 185 -32.68 6.83 -8.45
CA GLY A 185 -33.48 6.42 -9.61
C GLY A 185 -33.91 4.95 -9.60
N TYR A 186 -33.55 4.21 -8.55
CA TYR A 186 -33.84 2.78 -8.43
C TYR A 186 -35.34 2.53 -8.21
N ASN A 187 -35.95 1.80 -9.14
CA ASN A 187 -37.38 1.52 -9.22
C ASN A 187 -37.72 0.04 -8.95
N LYS A 188 -36.78 -0.74 -8.40
CA LYS A 188 -36.91 -2.17 -8.13
C LYS A 188 -36.96 -3.10 -9.34
N SER A 189 -36.72 -2.58 -10.54
CA SER A 189 -36.54 -3.43 -11.72
C SER A 189 -35.21 -4.18 -11.68
N MET A 190 -35.24 -5.43 -12.14
CA MET A 190 -34.03 -6.27 -12.24
C MET A 190 -32.96 -5.63 -13.13
N ALA A 191 -33.37 -4.96 -14.21
CA ALA A 191 -32.44 -4.26 -15.11
C ALA A 191 -31.66 -3.14 -14.42
N GLN A 192 -32.29 -2.36 -13.53
CA GLN A 192 -31.59 -1.32 -12.76
C GLN A 192 -30.75 -1.92 -11.63
N LEU A 193 -31.25 -2.99 -10.98
CA LEU A 193 -30.49 -3.72 -9.98
C LEU A 193 -29.18 -4.26 -10.57
N ASN A 194 -29.26 -4.90 -11.73
CA ASN A 194 -28.12 -5.42 -12.47
C ASN A 194 -27.10 -4.30 -12.78
N LYS A 195 -27.57 -3.15 -13.29
CA LYS A 195 -26.72 -1.98 -13.53
C LYS A 195 -26.02 -1.48 -12.26
N LEU A 196 -26.74 -1.42 -11.13
CA LEU A 196 -26.18 -1.01 -9.84
C LEU A 196 -25.12 -1.99 -9.32
N ILE A 197 -25.35 -3.30 -9.46
CA ILE A 197 -24.38 -4.33 -9.06
C ILE A 197 -23.10 -4.21 -9.89
N HIS A 198 -23.22 -4.11 -11.22
CA HIS A 198 -22.08 -3.92 -12.10
C HIS A 198 -21.32 -2.63 -11.83
N PHE A 199 -22.05 -1.53 -11.59
CA PHE A 199 -21.44 -0.26 -11.23
C PHE A 199 -20.68 -0.37 -9.90
N ALA A 200 -21.30 -0.89 -8.85
CA ALA A 200 -20.61 -1.08 -7.56
C ALA A 200 -19.40 -2.01 -7.66
N PHE A 201 -19.49 -3.07 -8.46
CA PHE A 201 -18.36 -3.94 -8.77
C PHE A 201 -17.21 -3.19 -9.45
N SER A 202 -17.50 -2.36 -10.46
CA SER A 202 -16.48 -1.56 -11.13
C SER A 202 -15.84 -0.55 -10.18
N ILE A 203 -16.60 0.07 -9.27
CA ILE A 203 -16.02 0.94 -8.22
C ILE A 203 -14.99 0.16 -7.40
N THR A 204 -15.32 -1.03 -6.91
CA THR A 204 -14.41 -1.82 -6.08
C THR A 204 -13.17 -2.33 -6.81
N ARG A 205 -13.23 -2.40 -8.15
CA ARG A 205 -12.15 -2.91 -9.00
C ARG A 205 -11.26 -1.78 -9.52
N ASP A 206 -11.86 -0.68 -9.96
CA ASP A 206 -11.19 0.38 -10.72
C ASP A 206 -10.69 1.50 -9.80
N ILE A 207 -11.29 1.66 -8.61
CA ILE A 207 -10.88 2.67 -7.64
C ILE A 207 -9.94 2.05 -6.60
N ASP A 208 -8.64 2.26 -6.79
CA ASP A 208 -7.63 1.84 -5.83
C ASP A 208 -7.86 2.49 -4.46
N SER A 209 -7.75 1.70 -3.38
CA SER A 209 -7.87 2.19 -2.00
C SER A 209 -9.16 2.98 -1.73
N LEU A 210 -10.26 2.47 -2.28
CA LEU A 210 -11.59 3.07 -2.19
C LEU A 210 -11.97 3.50 -0.76
N HIS A 211 -11.72 2.66 0.25
CA HIS A 211 -12.12 2.97 1.63
C HIS A 211 -11.45 4.24 2.17
N GLU A 212 -10.14 4.36 2.00
CA GLU A 212 -9.35 5.49 2.46
C GLU A 212 -9.68 6.75 1.66
N ARG A 213 -9.83 6.62 0.34
CA ARG A 213 -10.24 7.74 -0.54
C ARG A 213 -11.63 8.25 -0.15
N LEU A 214 -12.58 7.36 0.17
CA LEU A 214 -13.89 7.75 0.70
C LEU A 214 -13.79 8.49 2.03
N GLN A 215 -12.92 8.05 2.95
CA GLN A 215 -12.71 8.72 4.24
C GLN A 215 -12.15 10.14 4.06
N TYR A 216 -11.18 10.29 3.16
CA TYR A 216 -10.60 11.60 2.83
C TYR A 216 -11.63 12.52 2.18
N LEU A 217 -12.33 12.02 1.16
CA LEU A 217 -13.29 12.79 0.36
C LEU A 217 -14.48 13.30 1.18
N LEU A 218 -15.08 12.40 1.98
CA LEU A 218 -16.27 12.69 2.76
C LEU A 218 -15.96 13.34 4.12
N GLN A 219 -14.69 13.36 4.55
CA GLN A 219 -14.20 13.89 5.83
C GLN A 219 -14.93 13.37 7.09
N LYS A 220 -15.75 12.32 6.95
CA LYS A 220 -16.54 11.72 8.02
C LYS A 220 -16.37 10.21 7.98
N THR A 221 -15.46 9.71 8.81
CA THR A 221 -15.04 8.30 8.86
C THR A 221 -16.21 7.33 8.93
N ARG A 222 -17.24 7.64 9.74
CA ARG A 222 -18.43 6.76 9.87
C ARG A 222 -19.23 6.65 8.57
N PHE A 223 -19.45 7.77 7.88
CA PHE A 223 -20.21 7.77 6.63
C PHE A 223 -19.42 7.07 5.53
N ALA A 224 -18.12 7.37 5.42
CA ALA A 224 -17.23 6.70 4.48
C ALA A 224 -17.16 5.19 4.69
N HIS A 225 -17.03 4.74 5.94
CA HIS A 225 -16.97 3.32 6.27
C HIS A 225 -18.31 2.60 5.98
N GLU A 226 -19.43 3.22 6.34
CA GLU A 226 -20.76 2.69 6.01
C GLU A 226 -20.96 2.55 4.50
N LEU A 227 -20.61 3.59 3.74
CA LEU A 227 -20.76 3.60 2.29
C LEU A 227 -19.82 2.60 1.61
N TYR A 228 -18.55 2.51 2.06
CA TYR A 228 -17.59 1.52 1.57
C TYR A 228 -18.13 0.09 1.71
N ASN A 229 -18.60 -0.27 2.91
CA ASN A 229 -19.15 -1.60 3.18
C ASN A 229 -20.36 -1.88 2.27
N LEU A 230 -21.27 -0.92 2.13
CA LEU A 230 -22.45 -1.06 1.28
C LEU A 230 -22.11 -1.20 -0.21
N ILE A 231 -21.12 -0.45 -0.72
CA ILE A 231 -20.63 -0.58 -2.10
C ILE A 231 -20.04 -1.97 -2.32
N CYS A 232 -19.21 -2.44 -1.38
CA CYS A 232 -18.63 -3.77 -1.47
C CYS A 232 -19.73 -4.84 -1.47
N THR A 233 -20.69 -4.79 -0.54
CA THR A 233 -21.82 -5.74 -0.51
C THR A 233 -22.67 -5.68 -1.78
N LEU A 234 -22.90 -4.49 -2.35
CA LEU A 234 -23.65 -4.32 -3.60
C LEU A 234 -22.94 -4.96 -4.80
N GLY A 235 -21.61 -4.86 -4.89
CA GLY A 235 -20.81 -5.47 -5.96
C GLY A 235 -20.52 -6.97 -5.78
N PHE A 236 -20.82 -7.53 -4.60
CA PHE A 236 -20.47 -8.91 -4.24
C PHE A 236 -21.05 -9.99 -5.18
N PRO A 237 -22.33 -9.92 -5.64
CA PRO A 237 -22.88 -10.95 -6.54
C PRO A 237 -22.06 -11.12 -7.81
N LYS A 238 -21.61 -10.01 -8.41
CA LYS A 238 -20.77 -10.06 -9.62
C LYS A 238 -19.41 -10.69 -9.35
N ARG A 239 -18.80 -10.40 -8.19
CA ARG A 239 -17.56 -11.05 -7.77
C ARG A 239 -17.76 -12.56 -7.58
N ALA A 240 -18.85 -12.98 -6.92
CA ALA A 240 -19.18 -14.39 -6.75
C ALA A 240 -19.33 -15.10 -8.09
N HIS A 241 -20.12 -14.53 -9.00
CA HIS A 241 -20.27 -15.02 -10.38
C HIS A 241 -18.92 -15.24 -11.07
N ASP A 242 -18.04 -14.23 -11.08
CA ASP A 242 -16.76 -14.33 -11.79
C ASP A 242 -15.84 -15.40 -11.21
N THR A 243 -15.86 -15.58 -9.89
CA THR A 243 -15.14 -16.69 -9.26
C THR A 243 -15.71 -18.04 -9.65
N PHE A 244 -17.03 -18.18 -9.68
CA PHE A 244 -17.67 -19.46 -10.02
C PHE A 244 -17.37 -19.86 -11.47
N VAL A 245 -17.53 -18.92 -12.40
CA VAL A 245 -17.18 -19.11 -13.82
C VAL A 245 -15.70 -19.46 -13.96
N ARG A 246 -14.80 -18.71 -13.33
CA ARG A 246 -13.35 -18.97 -13.40
C ARG A 246 -13.00 -20.33 -12.81
N ALA A 247 -13.57 -20.69 -11.66
CA ALA A 247 -13.32 -21.97 -11.01
C ALA A 247 -13.77 -23.14 -11.90
N ALA A 248 -14.94 -23.05 -12.51
CA ALA A 248 -15.43 -24.04 -13.46
C ALA A 248 -14.53 -24.16 -14.69
N LYS A 249 -14.11 -23.03 -15.29
CA LYS A 249 -13.22 -23.03 -16.47
C LYS A 249 -11.83 -23.61 -16.18
N VAL A 250 -11.30 -23.41 -14.97
CA VAL A 250 -9.93 -23.80 -14.63
C VAL A 250 -9.84 -25.23 -14.09
N SER A 251 -10.92 -25.77 -13.51
CA SER A 251 -10.89 -27.06 -12.80
C SER A 251 -11.84 -28.08 -13.43
N VAL A 252 -11.28 -29.09 -14.09
CA VAL A 252 -12.01 -30.19 -14.73
C VAL A 252 -12.98 -30.94 -13.82
N GLY A 253 -12.74 -30.95 -12.50
CA GLY A 253 -13.64 -31.58 -11.53
C GLY A 253 -15.04 -30.94 -11.45
N PHE A 254 -15.22 -29.71 -11.98
CA PHE A 254 -16.54 -29.09 -12.06
C PHE A 254 -17.47 -29.75 -13.08
N ALA A 255 -16.95 -30.56 -14.00
CA ALA A 255 -17.77 -31.38 -14.91
C ALA A 255 -18.67 -32.39 -14.17
N GLN A 256 -18.31 -32.76 -12.92
CA GLN A 256 -19.09 -33.66 -12.08
C GLN A 256 -19.30 -33.04 -10.69
N LEU A 257 -19.81 -31.81 -10.65
CA LEU A 257 -20.15 -31.09 -9.42
C LEU A 257 -21.41 -31.66 -8.77
N LYS A 258 -21.39 -31.86 -7.44
CA LYS A 258 -22.59 -32.16 -6.64
C LYS A 258 -22.62 -31.34 -5.36
N PHE A 259 -23.81 -30.85 -5.02
CA PHE A 259 -24.06 -30.18 -3.75
C PHE A 259 -24.79 -31.10 -2.75
N HIS A 260 -24.31 -31.11 -1.51
CA HIS A 260 -24.92 -31.83 -0.40
C HIS A 260 -25.35 -30.86 0.69
N LEU A 261 -26.64 -30.57 0.76
CA LEU A 261 -27.19 -29.77 1.84
C LEU A 261 -27.40 -30.65 3.08
N THR A 262 -26.63 -30.41 4.13
CA THR A 262 -26.78 -31.15 5.39
C THR A 262 -27.93 -30.53 6.19
N PRO A 263 -29.00 -31.29 6.52
CA PRO A 263 -30.06 -30.81 7.40
C PRO A 263 -29.46 -30.37 8.74
N THR A 264 -29.93 -29.25 9.28
CA THR A 264 -29.49 -28.82 10.62
C THR A 264 -29.99 -29.87 11.60
N ALA A 265 -29.11 -30.72 12.12
CA ALA A 265 -29.47 -31.72 13.10
C ALA A 265 -30.02 -30.98 14.34
N ILE A 266 -31.33 -31.08 14.56
CA ILE A 266 -31.99 -30.60 15.77
C ILE A 266 -31.46 -31.47 16.91
N THR A 267 -30.36 -31.08 17.52
CA THR A 267 -29.88 -31.74 18.72
C THR A 267 -30.85 -31.38 19.84
N PRO A 268 -31.58 -32.34 20.44
CA PRO A 268 -32.47 -32.05 21.55
C PRO A 268 -31.63 -31.49 22.70
N ARG A 269 -31.88 -30.21 23.00
CA ARG A 269 -31.19 -29.44 24.03
C ARG A 269 -31.45 -30.10 25.38
N LYS A 270 -30.55 -30.96 25.85
CA LYS A 270 -30.58 -31.50 27.22
C LYS A 270 -30.26 -30.36 28.19
N SER A 271 -31.31 -29.79 28.77
CA SER A 271 -31.25 -28.85 29.89
C SER A 271 -30.71 -29.56 31.13
N SER A 272 -29.38 -29.55 31.31
CA SER A 272 -28.76 -29.86 32.61
C SER A 272 -28.43 -28.54 33.32
N VAL A 273 -29.34 -28.16 34.21
CA VAL A 273 -29.11 -27.10 35.20
C VAL A 273 -28.11 -27.66 36.21
N THR A 274 -26.89 -27.13 36.23
CA THR A 274 -25.95 -27.35 37.35
C THR A 274 -25.66 -26.01 38.02
N LEU A 275 -26.28 -25.79 39.18
CA LEU A 275 -25.98 -24.69 40.09
C LEU A 275 -24.52 -24.80 40.55
N LYS A 276 -23.69 -23.79 40.26
CA LYS A 276 -22.40 -23.59 40.95
C LYS A 276 -22.61 -22.68 42.16
N LYS A 277 -22.45 -23.26 43.35
CA LYS A 277 -22.33 -22.56 44.64
C LYS A 277 -21.05 -21.72 44.66
N VAL A 278 -21.20 -20.49 45.12
CA VAL A 278 -20.15 -19.56 45.53
C VAL A 278 -19.47 -20.10 46.78
N ALA A 279 -18.14 -20.18 46.78
CA ALA A 279 -17.33 -20.46 47.96
C ALA A 279 -16.24 -19.39 48.10
N VAL A 280 -16.42 -18.55 49.11
CA VAL A 280 -15.45 -17.60 49.66
C VAL A 280 -14.33 -18.39 50.33
N LYS A 281 -13.06 -18.10 49.99
CA LYS A 281 -11.92 -18.40 50.86
C LYS A 281 -10.89 -17.28 50.84
N THR A 282 -10.59 -16.85 52.06
CA THR A 282 -9.62 -15.87 52.52
C THR A 282 -8.20 -16.45 52.57
N SER A 283 -7.25 -15.52 52.49
CA SER A 283 -5.95 -15.47 53.20
C SER A 283 -4.66 -16.01 52.56
N SER A 284 -3.65 -15.16 52.78
CA SER A 284 -2.20 -15.41 52.93
C SER A 284 -1.31 -15.39 51.69
N THR A 285 -0.65 -14.23 51.55
CA THR A 285 0.65 -13.99 50.93
C THR A 285 1.76 -14.82 51.58
N PRO A 286 2.79 -15.18 50.80
CA PRO A 286 4.16 -15.00 51.27
C PRO A 286 4.99 -14.11 50.34
N ARG A 287 5.74 -13.24 51.02
CA ARG A 287 6.72 -12.26 50.55
C ARG A 287 7.94 -12.98 49.97
N SER A 288 8.51 -12.46 48.89
CA SER A 288 9.87 -12.80 48.44
C SER A 288 10.52 -11.59 47.74
N PRO A 289 11.87 -11.51 47.74
CA PRO A 289 12.60 -10.26 47.98
C PRO A 289 12.89 -9.44 46.73
N GLN A 290 12.91 -8.11 46.90
CA GLN A 290 13.46 -7.16 45.94
C GLN A 290 14.99 -7.33 45.78
N PRO A 291 15.53 -7.22 44.55
CA PRO A 291 16.94 -6.91 44.33
C PRO A 291 17.22 -5.40 44.52
N PRO A 292 18.44 -5.02 44.96
CA PRO A 292 18.79 -3.64 45.25
C PRO A 292 19.06 -2.81 43.99
N ALA A 293 18.81 -1.51 44.12
CA ALA A 293 19.09 -0.46 43.14
C ALA A 293 20.59 -0.33 42.83
N PRO A 294 20.99 0.01 41.59
CA PRO A 294 22.35 0.41 41.29
C PRO A 294 22.59 1.85 41.78
N GLN A 295 23.60 1.98 42.64
CA GLN A 295 24.12 3.24 43.14
C GLN A 295 24.70 4.10 42.00
N ARG A 296 24.27 5.35 42.01
CA ARG A 296 24.67 6.45 41.14
C ARG A 296 26.05 6.96 41.58
N ASN A 297 27.11 6.48 40.95
CA ASN A 297 28.46 7.03 41.12
C ASN A 297 28.64 8.23 40.18
N THR A 298 28.40 9.42 40.71
CA THR A 298 28.83 10.69 40.11
C THR A 298 30.29 10.95 40.47
N LYS A 299 31.18 10.90 39.48
CA LYS A 299 32.47 11.61 39.51
C LYS A 299 32.48 12.70 38.44
N PRO A 300 33.12 13.86 38.70
CA PRO A 300 33.00 15.04 37.87
C PRO A 300 33.94 14.92 36.66
N VAL A 301 33.38 14.99 35.46
CA VAL A 301 34.17 15.17 34.23
C VAL A 301 34.52 16.65 34.12
N GLN A 302 35.82 16.89 33.99
CA GLN A 302 36.45 18.20 33.84
C GLN A 302 35.86 18.97 32.65
N GLN A 303 35.54 20.23 32.92
CA GLN A 303 35.25 21.24 31.91
C GLN A 303 36.47 21.41 30.99
N SER A 304 36.39 20.83 29.79
CA SER A 304 37.27 21.20 28.69
C SER A 304 36.91 22.61 28.22
N LYS A 305 37.88 23.50 28.40
CA LYS A 305 37.85 24.91 28.01
C LYS A 305 37.44 25.08 26.54
N LEU A 306 36.55 26.05 26.36
CA LEU A 306 36.16 26.67 25.10
C LEU A 306 37.40 27.15 24.32
N VAL A 307 37.82 26.39 23.32
CA VAL A 307 38.81 26.84 22.33
C VAL A 307 38.03 27.58 21.24
N LYS A 308 38.24 28.90 21.15
CA LYS A 308 37.79 29.72 20.02
C LYS A 308 38.37 29.14 18.72
N PRO A 309 37.61 29.12 17.62
CA PRO A 309 38.17 28.74 16.33
C PRO A 309 39.29 29.73 15.95
N PRO A 310 40.46 29.25 15.51
CA PRO A 310 41.46 30.15 14.97
C PRO A 310 40.91 30.79 13.69
N THR A 311 40.86 32.11 13.70
CA THR A 311 40.75 32.92 12.49
C THR A 311 42.00 32.63 11.66
N SER A 312 41.86 31.80 10.63
CA SER A 312 42.92 31.44 9.70
C SER A 312 42.50 31.85 8.29
N THR A 313 42.73 33.12 7.96
CA THR A 313 42.99 33.55 6.59
C THR A 313 44.32 32.96 6.13
N ALA A 314 44.34 32.36 4.93
CA ALA A 314 45.48 31.78 4.18
C ALA A 314 45.66 30.24 4.28
N ASP A 315 44.83 29.51 3.53
CA ASP A 315 45.24 28.49 2.53
C ASP A 315 43.99 27.70 2.10
N GLU A 316 43.20 28.26 1.18
CA GLU A 316 42.23 27.45 0.43
C GLU A 316 43.03 26.53 -0.49
N HIS A 317 43.30 25.31 -0.02
CA HIS A 317 43.79 24.23 -0.86
C HIS A 317 42.96 24.17 -2.14
N ASP A 318 43.61 24.33 -3.28
CA ASP A 318 43.04 24.24 -4.61
C ASP A 318 42.35 22.89 -4.84
N THR A 319 41.08 22.80 -4.46
CA THR A 319 40.29 21.56 -4.42
C THR A 319 40.22 20.91 -5.80
N LEU A 320 40.29 21.72 -6.87
CA LEU A 320 40.20 21.29 -8.26
C LEU A 320 41.56 20.89 -8.88
N ALA A 321 42.68 21.08 -8.19
CA ALA A 321 44.03 20.84 -8.75
C ALA A 321 44.15 19.46 -9.43
N GLY A 322 43.57 18.42 -8.82
CA GLY A 322 43.62 17.03 -9.32
C GLY A 322 42.75 16.76 -10.55
N ILE A 323 41.85 17.68 -10.94
CA ILE A 323 40.95 17.50 -12.07
C ILE A 323 41.02 18.60 -13.12
N ARG A 324 41.94 19.58 -13.01
CA ARG A 324 42.04 20.69 -13.97
C ARG A 324 42.13 20.25 -15.42
N GLN A 325 42.81 19.14 -15.70
CA GLN A 325 42.90 18.58 -17.05
C GLN A 325 41.56 18.09 -17.62
N TYR A 326 40.61 17.73 -16.76
CA TYR A 326 39.26 17.30 -17.12
C TYR A 326 38.31 18.48 -17.37
N LEU A 327 38.63 19.66 -16.85
CA LEU A 327 37.79 20.85 -16.98
C LEU A 327 38.04 21.59 -18.29
N ALA A 328 36.98 22.22 -18.81
CA ALA A 328 37.09 23.15 -19.94
C ALA A 328 37.98 24.35 -19.57
N HIS A 329 38.55 25.03 -20.56
CA HIS A 329 39.59 26.04 -20.32
C HIS A 329 39.10 27.16 -19.39
N GLU A 330 37.87 27.60 -19.61
CA GLU A 330 37.15 28.60 -18.83
C GLU A 330 36.89 28.22 -17.36
N ASP A 331 36.89 26.93 -17.03
CA ASP A 331 36.57 26.44 -15.68
C ASP A 331 37.81 26.13 -14.82
N ARG A 332 39.00 26.08 -15.42
CA ARG A 332 40.23 25.60 -14.75
C ARG A 332 40.70 26.49 -13.61
N THR A 333 40.30 27.76 -13.63
CA THR A 333 40.66 28.78 -12.64
C THR A 333 39.56 28.98 -11.59
N LEU A 334 38.39 28.36 -11.77
CA LEU A 334 37.25 28.52 -10.87
C LEU A 334 37.41 27.62 -9.64
N ALA A 335 36.87 28.03 -8.50
CA ALA A 335 36.67 27.15 -7.36
C ALA A 335 35.47 26.22 -7.60
N LEU A 336 35.38 25.11 -6.86
CA LEU A 336 34.29 24.13 -7.01
C LEU A 336 32.90 24.77 -6.93
N GLY A 337 32.68 25.66 -5.94
CA GLY A 337 31.41 26.37 -5.77
C GLY A 337 31.11 27.43 -6.84
N GLN A 338 32.11 27.82 -7.65
CA GLN A 338 31.97 28.79 -8.73
C GLN A 338 31.64 28.14 -10.09
N LEU A 339 31.75 26.81 -10.20
CA LEU A 339 31.33 26.10 -11.41
C LEU A 339 29.83 26.28 -11.61
N GLN A 340 29.46 26.79 -12.79
CA GLN A 340 28.07 26.98 -13.17
C GLN A 340 27.37 25.63 -13.33
N LEU A 341 26.14 25.50 -12.81
CA LEU A 341 25.30 24.30 -12.70
C LEU A 341 25.69 23.31 -11.58
N ALA A 342 24.69 22.89 -10.80
CA ALA A 342 24.84 21.89 -9.73
C ALA A 342 25.40 20.56 -10.25
N SER A 343 24.91 20.03 -11.39
CA SER A 343 25.40 18.77 -11.95
C SER A 343 26.90 18.82 -12.33
N LYS A 344 27.42 20.01 -12.67
CA LYS A 344 28.84 20.21 -12.98
C LYS A 344 29.68 20.16 -11.71
N GLN A 345 29.21 20.79 -10.64
CA GLN A 345 29.81 20.70 -9.31
C GLN A 345 29.81 19.26 -8.80
N GLU A 346 28.70 18.53 -8.97
CA GLU A 346 28.57 17.13 -8.57
C GLU A 346 29.54 16.22 -9.36
N THR A 347 29.64 16.42 -10.67
CA THR A 347 30.57 15.66 -11.53
C THR A 347 32.03 15.96 -11.17
N ALA A 348 32.36 17.22 -10.91
CA ALA A 348 33.69 17.63 -10.43
C ALA A 348 34.01 17.00 -9.07
N GLN A 349 33.07 17.03 -8.12
CA GLN A 349 33.23 16.42 -6.81
C GLN A 349 33.45 14.90 -6.91
N LEU A 350 32.67 14.21 -7.76
CA LEU A 350 32.91 12.79 -8.06
C LEU A 350 34.34 12.59 -8.56
N ALA A 351 34.72 13.27 -9.64
CA ALA A 351 36.03 13.12 -10.28
C ALA A 351 37.19 13.34 -9.32
N ILE A 352 37.16 14.44 -8.54
CA ILE A 352 38.20 14.76 -7.54
C ILE A 352 38.36 13.61 -6.54
N THR A 353 37.24 13.07 -6.09
CA THR A 353 37.24 12.10 -4.99
C THR A 353 37.68 10.72 -5.48
N VAL A 354 37.08 10.23 -6.58
CA VAL A 354 37.35 8.88 -7.08
C VAL A 354 38.75 8.76 -7.71
N LEU A 355 39.26 9.82 -8.37
CA LEU A 355 40.61 9.80 -8.93
C LEU A 355 41.70 9.77 -7.86
N ARG A 356 41.41 10.29 -6.66
CA ARG A 356 42.27 10.18 -5.46
C ARG A 356 42.12 8.85 -4.72
N GLY A 357 41.23 7.96 -5.16
CA GLY A 357 40.93 6.71 -4.45
C GLY A 357 40.24 6.93 -3.10
N GLN A 358 39.59 8.09 -2.92
CA GLN A 358 38.88 8.44 -1.70
C GLN A 358 37.39 8.09 -1.81
N LEU A 359 36.73 7.94 -0.67
CA LEU A 359 35.28 7.76 -0.62
C LEU A 359 34.57 9.10 -0.72
N LEU A 360 33.48 9.10 -1.48
CA LEU A 360 32.66 10.27 -1.69
C LEU A 360 31.92 10.62 -0.37
N PRO A 361 32.03 11.84 0.17
CA PRO A 361 31.38 12.19 1.42
C PRO A 361 29.86 12.04 1.30
N ILE A 362 29.22 11.34 2.24
CA ILE A 362 27.76 11.12 2.23
C ILE A 362 26.99 12.45 2.22
N SER A 363 27.54 13.49 2.84
CA SER A 363 26.92 14.83 2.87
C SER A 363 26.88 15.55 1.53
N CYS A 364 27.59 15.08 0.49
CA CYS A 364 27.60 15.72 -0.81
C CYS A 364 26.51 15.17 -1.73
N ASN A 365 25.89 16.05 -2.54
CA ASN A 365 24.85 15.64 -3.48
C ASN A 365 25.34 14.64 -4.53
N ALA A 366 26.63 14.69 -4.89
CA ALA A 366 27.23 13.75 -5.83
C ALA A 366 27.07 12.29 -5.37
N TRP A 367 27.11 12.03 -4.05
CA TRP A 367 26.92 10.69 -3.50
C TRP A 367 25.52 10.14 -3.84
N PHE A 368 24.50 10.99 -3.75
CA PHE A 368 23.14 10.63 -4.17
C PHE A 368 23.02 10.55 -5.70
N SER A 369 23.46 11.59 -6.43
CA SER A 369 23.30 11.72 -7.88
C SER A 369 23.95 10.58 -8.68
N PHE A 370 25.10 10.08 -8.21
CA PHE A 370 25.81 8.96 -8.84
C PHE A 370 25.45 7.60 -8.24
N GLY A 371 24.39 7.52 -7.43
CA GLY A 371 23.80 6.25 -7.01
C GLY A 371 24.55 5.49 -5.92
N PHE A 372 25.51 6.12 -5.23
CA PHE A 372 26.17 5.50 -4.06
C PHE A 372 25.16 5.16 -2.96
N VAL A 373 24.00 5.84 -2.92
CA VAL A 373 22.86 5.50 -2.05
C VAL A 373 22.34 4.07 -2.19
N THR A 374 22.58 3.42 -3.34
CA THR A 374 22.16 2.05 -3.60
C THR A 374 23.09 0.99 -3.00
N THR A 375 24.28 1.40 -2.55
CA THR A 375 25.27 0.52 -1.92
C THR A 375 24.88 0.19 -0.48
N ARG A 376 25.28 -1.01 -0.03
CA ARG A 376 24.94 -1.56 1.29
C ARG A 376 26.08 -1.47 2.28
N SER A 377 27.30 -1.27 1.80
CA SER A 377 28.50 -1.23 2.62
C SER A 377 29.52 -0.26 2.04
N GLN A 378 30.44 0.18 2.89
CA GLN A 378 31.59 0.99 2.47
C GLN A 378 32.44 0.29 1.40
N GLU A 379 32.48 -1.05 1.39
CA GLU A 379 33.23 -1.81 0.38
C GLU A 379 32.56 -1.74 -0.99
N GLU A 380 31.23 -1.85 -1.04
CA GLU A 380 30.47 -1.61 -2.26
C GLU A 380 30.65 -0.16 -2.75
N GLU A 381 30.71 0.83 -1.85
CA GLU A 381 31.02 2.22 -2.20
C GLU A 381 32.42 2.36 -2.82
N ARG A 382 33.43 1.69 -2.26
CA ARG A 382 34.79 1.68 -2.85
C ARG A 382 34.80 1.06 -4.24
N GLN A 383 34.09 -0.06 -4.43
CA GLN A 383 34.00 -0.72 -5.73
C GLN A 383 33.32 0.18 -6.76
N LEU A 384 32.19 0.81 -6.42
CA LEU A 384 31.50 1.74 -7.32
C LEU A 384 32.37 2.97 -7.64
N GLY A 385 33.05 3.53 -6.63
CA GLY A 385 34.03 4.60 -6.84
C GLY A 385 35.18 4.16 -7.76
N GLY A 386 35.64 2.93 -7.63
CA GLY A 386 36.63 2.31 -8.52
C GLY A 386 36.19 2.25 -9.97
N LEU A 387 34.94 1.86 -10.24
CA LEU A 387 34.38 1.86 -11.60
C LEU A 387 34.34 3.26 -12.20
N TYR A 388 33.85 4.26 -11.44
CA TYR A 388 33.87 5.65 -11.89
C TYR A 388 35.29 6.16 -12.15
N ALA A 389 36.26 5.83 -11.28
CA ALA A 389 37.66 6.19 -11.47
C ALA A 389 38.26 5.56 -12.73
N ALA A 390 37.95 4.29 -13.00
CA ALA A 390 38.42 3.59 -14.19
C ALA A 390 37.90 4.26 -15.47
N ILE A 391 36.61 4.60 -15.52
CA ILE A 391 36.01 5.37 -16.63
C ILE A 391 36.76 6.70 -16.88
N PHE A 392 37.13 7.43 -15.83
CA PHE A 392 37.89 8.67 -15.96
C PHE A 392 39.35 8.47 -16.39
N ARG A 393 40.00 7.36 -16.01
CA ARG A 393 41.41 7.09 -16.30
C ARG A 393 41.63 6.47 -17.67
N GLU A 394 40.70 5.66 -18.15
CA GLU A 394 40.80 4.96 -19.45
C GLU A 394 40.40 5.84 -20.63
N ALA A 395 39.79 7.00 -20.38
CA ALA A 395 39.42 7.92 -21.44
C ALA A 395 40.65 8.55 -22.11
N SER A 396 40.69 8.50 -23.45
CA SER A 396 41.77 9.10 -24.25
C SER A 396 41.88 10.62 -24.08
N THR A 397 40.74 11.30 -23.83
CA THR A 397 40.68 12.75 -23.69
C THR A 397 39.99 13.12 -22.37
N PRO A 398 40.72 13.64 -21.36
CA PRO A 398 40.16 13.99 -20.05
C PRO A 398 38.97 14.95 -20.12
N THR A 399 39.04 15.99 -20.94
CA THR A 399 37.94 16.96 -21.10
C THR A 399 36.70 16.37 -21.75
N ALA A 400 36.86 15.39 -22.66
CA ALA A 400 35.75 14.73 -23.33
C ALA A 400 34.98 13.84 -22.34
N ILE A 401 35.68 13.01 -21.55
CA ILE A 401 35.00 12.13 -20.59
C ILE A 401 34.28 12.90 -19.49
N PHE A 402 34.83 14.03 -19.05
CA PHE A 402 34.14 14.89 -18.09
C PHE A 402 32.81 15.41 -18.65
N ARG A 403 32.81 15.83 -19.92
CA ARG A 403 31.61 16.28 -20.63
C ARG A 403 30.62 15.14 -20.84
N GLU A 404 31.09 13.96 -21.23
CA GLU A 404 30.26 12.75 -21.36
C GLU A 404 29.59 12.40 -20.02
N MET A 405 30.34 12.40 -18.92
CA MET A 405 29.81 12.12 -17.57
C MET A 405 28.77 13.17 -17.14
N LEU A 406 29.08 14.46 -17.32
CA LEU A 406 28.16 15.55 -17.03
C LEU A 406 26.87 15.44 -17.85
N GLN A 407 26.99 15.16 -19.15
CA GLN A 407 25.84 15.01 -20.03
C GLN A 407 25.01 13.78 -19.63
N ALA A 408 25.67 12.68 -19.29
CA ALA A 408 25.03 11.45 -18.88
C ALA A 408 24.24 11.62 -17.58
N LEU A 409 24.79 12.37 -16.61
CA LEU A 409 24.09 12.72 -15.38
C LEU A 409 22.85 13.59 -15.65
N ARG A 410 22.98 14.61 -16.50
CA ARG A 410 21.87 15.54 -16.81
C ARG A 410 20.74 14.91 -17.63
N THR A 411 21.02 13.84 -18.34
CA THR A 411 20.07 13.19 -19.25
C THR A 411 19.62 11.81 -18.77
N ASP A 412 19.95 11.45 -17.53
CA ASP A 412 19.66 10.13 -16.92
C ASP A 412 20.17 8.95 -17.79
N THR A 413 21.30 9.15 -18.50
CA THR A 413 21.92 8.16 -19.39
C THR A 413 23.22 7.58 -18.82
N LEU A 414 23.48 7.72 -17.52
CA LEU A 414 24.67 7.15 -16.87
C LEU A 414 24.80 5.65 -17.13
N VAL A 415 23.70 4.88 -17.09
CA VAL A 415 23.76 3.44 -17.38
C VAL A 415 24.27 3.16 -18.80
N ARG A 416 23.85 3.96 -19.78
CA ARG A 416 24.33 3.84 -21.16
C ARG A 416 25.83 4.18 -21.25
N LEU A 417 26.31 5.13 -20.45
CA LEU A 417 27.75 5.44 -20.38
C LEU A 417 28.54 4.25 -19.84
N PHE A 418 28.06 3.58 -18.78
CA PHE A 418 28.68 2.32 -18.31
C PHE A 418 28.74 1.27 -19.42
N ASP A 419 27.66 1.09 -20.17
CA ASP A 419 27.60 0.10 -21.26
C ASP A 419 28.59 0.42 -22.38
N ILE A 420 28.68 1.69 -22.80
CA ILE A 420 29.61 2.15 -23.86
C ILE A 420 31.07 1.98 -23.43
N LYS A 421 31.35 2.09 -22.12
CA LYS A 421 32.71 1.91 -21.57
C LYS A 421 32.98 0.46 -21.15
N GLU A 422 32.13 -0.50 -21.56
CA GLU A 422 32.32 -1.94 -21.30
C GLU A 422 32.27 -2.32 -19.80
N TYR A 423 31.54 -1.54 -19.00
CA TYR A 423 31.35 -1.78 -17.56
C TYR A 423 29.97 -2.35 -17.22
N ASP A 424 29.28 -3.00 -18.15
CA ASP A 424 27.89 -3.47 -17.99
C ASP A 424 27.68 -4.44 -16.81
N HIS A 425 28.75 -5.16 -16.42
CA HIS A 425 28.82 -6.04 -15.25
C HIS A 425 28.53 -5.34 -13.92
N PHE A 426 28.52 -4.01 -13.87
CA PHE A 426 28.10 -3.24 -12.69
C PHE A 426 26.69 -3.65 -12.22
N ARG A 427 25.81 -4.12 -13.12
CA ARG A 427 24.45 -4.57 -12.77
C ARG A 427 24.47 -5.80 -11.86
N THR A 428 25.47 -6.67 -12.01
CA THR A 428 25.65 -7.84 -11.16
C THR A 428 26.19 -7.45 -9.80
N LEU A 429 27.14 -6.51 -9.76
CA LEU A 429 27.73 -5.99 -8.53
C LEU A 429 26.73 -5.15 -7.72
N PHE A 430 25.93 -4.33 -8.40
CA PHE A 430 24.98 -3.38 -7.80
C PHE A 430 23.57 -3.51 -8.43
N PRO A 431 22.77 -4.51 -8.03
CA PRO A 431 21.49 -4.82 -8.67
C PRO A 431 20.47 -3.66 -8.68
N GLN A 432 20.56 -2.73 -7.72
CA GLN A 432 19.66 -1.58 -7.61
C GLN A 432 20.18 -0.31 -8.32
N LEU A 433 21.46 -0.28 -8.70
CA LEU A 433 22.08 0.91 -9.28
C LEU A 433 21.53 1.20 -10.68
N GLY A 434 21.35 0.15 -11.48
CA GLY A 434 20.85 0.31 -12.86
C GLY A 434 19.45 0.90 -12.93
N SER A 435 18.54 0.47 -12.06
CA SER A 435 17.19 1.04 -11.99
C SER A 435 17.20 2.46 -11.44
N PHE A 436 18.01 2.72 -10.41
CA PHE A 436 18.17 4.05 -9.83
C PHE A 436 18.65 5.09 -10.86
N LEU A 437 19.73 4.77 -11.58
CA LEU A 437 20.35 5.68 -12.55
C LEU A 437 19.52 5.88 -13.83
N LYS A 438 18.69 4.90 -14.22
CA LYS A 438 17.75 5.03 -15.37
C LYS A 438 16.51 5.84 -15.04
N THR A 439 16.16 5.95 -13.76
CA THR A 439 14.94 6.63 -13.35
C THR A 439 15.23 8.12 -13.23
N PRO A 440 14.50 9.01 -13.94
CA PRO A 440 14.62 10.45 -13.77
C PRO A 440 14.35 10.88 -12.33
N THR A 441 15.00 11.94 -11.88
CA THR A 441 14.94 12.40 -10.47
C THR A 441 13.51 12.51 -9.97
N GLU A 442 12.63 13.16 -10.73
CA GLU A 442 11.21 13.37 -10.39
C GLU A 442 10.38 12.08 -10.30
N LYS A 443 10.89 10.97 -10.82
CA LYS A 443 10.27 9.64 -10.74
C LYS A 443 11.00 8.71 -9.77
N ARG A 444 12.11 9.14 -9.16
CA ARG A 444 12.86 8.31 -8.20
C ARG A 444 12.07 8.19 -6.91
N SER A 445 12.05 6.99 -6.34
CA SER A 445 11.44 6.76 -5.04
C SER A 445 12.15 7.56 -3.94
N THR A 446 11.41 8.30 -3.13
CA THR A 446 11.94 9.10 -2.01
C THR A 446 12.52 8.26 -0.88
N VAL A 447 12.33 6.93 -0.92
CA VAL A 447 13.02 6.00 -0.02
C VAL A 447 14.53 6.12 -0.13
N TRP A 448 15.06 6.46 -1.31
CA TRP A 448 16.49 6.70 -1.47
C TRP A 448 16.92 7.96 -0.74
N ARG A 449 16.12 9.03 -0.77
CA ARG A 449 16.36 10.23 0.05
C ARG A 449 16.33 9.92 1.54
N LEU A 450 15.43 9.03 1.96
CA LEU A 450 15.35 8.59 3.35
C LEU A 450 16.62 7.84 3.77
N ILE A 451 17.09 6.88 2.96
CA ILE A 451 18.32 6.13 3.20
C ILE A 451 19.52 7.09 3.29
N HIS A 452 19.60 8.04 2.36
CA HIS A 452 20.63 9.07 2.35
C HIS A 452 20.60 9.90 3.64
N TYR A 453 19.44 10.40 4.04
CA TYR A 453 19.25 11.22 5.24
C TYR A 453 19.61 10.46 6.53
N ILE A 454 19.20 9.20 6.66
CA ILE A 454 19.52 8.38 7.85
C ILE A 454 21.03 8.12 7.98
N ARG A 455 21.75 8.02 6.86
CA ARG A 455 23.20 7.80 6.84
C ARG A 455 24.01 9.08 7.02
N MET A 456 23.42 10.24 6.76
CA MET A 456 24.03 11.53 7.08
C MET A 456 23.99 11.70 8.60
N ASP A 457 25.09 11.37 9.29
CA ASP A 457 25.28 11.56 10.75
C ASP A 457 25.41 13.05 11.14
N VAL A 458 24.67 13.92 10.45
CA VAL A 458 24.67 15.37 10.61
C VAL A 458 23.24 15.79 10.91
N TYR A 459 23.06 16.61 11.94
CA TYR A 459 21.77 17.23 12.26
C TYR A 459 21.39 18.28 11.21
N SER A 460 20.99 17.82 10.01
CA SER A 460 20.42 18.66 8.97
C SER A 460 18.89 18.57 8.97
N ASP A 461 18.24 19.62 8.49
CA ASP A 461 16.80 19.61 8.26
C ASP A 461 16.47 18.54 7.19
N PRO A 462 15.46 17.68 7.41
CA PRO A 462 15.08 16.69 6.41
C PRO A 462 14.54 17.38 5.16
N ALA A 463 14.81 16.79 3.99
CA ALA A 463 14.28 17.30 2.73
C ALA A 463 12.74 17.38 2.78
N PRO A 464 12.10 18.37 2.11
CA PRO A 464 10.64 18.52 2.15
C PRO A 464 9.88 17.25 1.76
N ALA A 465 10.39 16.47 0.79
CA ALA A 465 9.81 15.20 0.41
C ALA A 465 9.79 14.17 1.56
N LEU A 466 10.78 14.19 2.46
CA LEU A 466 10.78 13.30 3.62
C LEU A 466 9.75 13.71 4.66
N LYS A 467 9.51 15.02 4.83
CA LYS A 467 8.45 15.54 5.69
C LYS A 467 7.06 15.10 5.21
N ARG A 468 6.83 15.14 3.89
CA ARG A 468 5.61 14.65 3.21
C ARG A 468 5.44 13.13 3.33
N ASP A 469 6.49 12.39 2.99
CA ASP A 469 6.40 10.94 2.70
C ASP A 469 6.63 10.05 3.92
N TYR A 470 7.43 10.52 4.89
CA TYR A 470 7.94 9.73 6.01
C TYR A 470 7.74 10.43 7.36
N GLY A 471 6.78 11.34 7.44
CA GLY A 471 6.28 11.87 8.71
C GLY A 471 7.25 12.77 9.48
N TYR A 472 8.37 13.23 8.89
CA TYR A 472 9.30 14.14 9.57
C TYR A 472 8.62 15.44 10.03
N GLN A 473 7.54 15.87 9.36
CA GLN A 473 6.74 17.02 9.79
C GLN A 473 6.15 16.89 11.22
N PHE A 474 6.00 15.67 11.74
CA PHE A 474 5.44 15.41 13.07
C PHE A 474 6.47 15.43 14.20
N CYS A 475 7.76 15.60 13.87
CA CYS A 475 8.83 15.70 14.84
C CYS A 475 8.88 17.11 15.45
N LYS A 476 8.84 17.18 16.78
CA LYS A 476 8.84 18.44 17.54
C LYS A 476 10.22 18.91 17.99
N ASN A 477 11.18 17.99 18.04
CA ASN A 477 12.56 18.25 18.45
C ASN A 477 13.53 17.25 17.79
N HIS A 478 14.82 17.48 17.96
CA HIS A 478 15.88 16.63 17.39
C HIS A 478 15.90 15.19 17.95
N ASP A 479 15.44 14.99 19.18
CA ASP A 479 15.36 13.65 19.77
C ASP A 479 14.31 12.80 19.06
N GLU A 480 13.17 13.40 18.70
CA GLU A 480 12.14 12.74 17.89
C GLU A 480 12.63 12.40 16.48
N VAL A 481 13.42 13.28 15.85
CA VAL A 481 14.07 12.99 14.56
C VAL A 481 15.02 11.80 14.70
N THR A 482 15.82 11.77 15.77
CA THR A 482 16.76 10.67 16.04
C THR A 482 16.04 9.35 16.26
N LEU A 483 14.95 9.38 17.03
CA LEU A 483 14.08 8.22 17.24
C LEU A 483 13.46 7.74 15.92
N MET A 484 13.00 8.66 15.08
CA MET A 484 12.40 8.33 13.80
C MET A 484 13.41 7.73 12.82
N ASN A 485 14.64 8.28 12.76
CA ASN A 485 15.76 7.69 12.03
C ASN A 485 16.02 6.26 12.49
N SER A 486 15.99 6.01 13.81
CA SER A 486 16.16 4.67 14.39
C SER A 486 15.03 3.70 14.00
N ILE A 487 13.77 4.16 13.95
CA ILE A 487 12.63 3.36 13.49
C ILE A 487 12.81 2.98 12.02
N TYR A 488 13.05 3.96 11.14
CA TYR A 488 13.21 3.68 9.71
C TYR A 488 14.45 2.85 9.40
N ASN A 489 15.55 3.04 10.12
CA ASN A 489 16.73 2.19 10.00
C ASN A 489 16.40 0.72 10.33
N ARG A 490 15.66 0.47 11.43
CA ARG A 490 15.19 -0.88 11.77
C ARG A 490 14.27 -1.48 10.71
N ILE A 491 13.44 -0.67 10.06
CA ILE A 491 12.60 -1.10 8.93
C ILE A 491 13.48 -1.52 7.76
N LEU A 492 14.40 -0.66 7.33
CA LEU A 492 15.31 -0.90 6.20
C LEU A 492 16.25 -2.10 6.43
N LEU A 493 16.57 -2.47 7.67
CA LEU A 493 17.30 -3.70 7.99
C LEU A 493 16.49 -4.98 7.74
N LYS A 494 15.15 -4.90 7.70
CA LYS A 494 14.25 -6.05 7.52
C LYS A 494 13.45 -6.03 6.21
N THR A 495 13.59 -4.97 5.42
CA THR A 495 12.80 -4.74 4.19
C THR A 495 13.67 -4.19 3.07
N SER A 496 13.29 -4.49 1.84
CA SER A 496 13.85 -3.80 0.68
C SER A 496 13.36 -2.34 0.60
N PRO A 497 14.16 -1.42 0.00
CA PRO A 497 13.70 -0.05 -0.26
C PRO A 497 12.39 -0.01 -1.07
N LYS A 498 12.21 -0.98 -1.98
CA LYS A 498 10.98 -1.13 -2.78
C LYS A 498 9.75 -1.43 -1.93
N GLU A 499 9.86 -2.34 -0.95
CA GLU A 499 8.76 -2.63 -0.01
C GLU A 499 8.38 -1.39 0.81
N LEU A 500 9.37 -0.66 1.33
CA LEU A 500 9.12 0.55 2.11
C LEU A 500 8.49 1.67 1.27
N HIS A 501 8.97 1.87 0.04
CA HIS A 501 8.34 2.80 -0.90
C HIS A 501 6.88 2.38 -1.19
N GLY A 502 6.63 1.09 -1.42
CA GLY A 502 5.29 0.55 -1.59
C GLY A 502 4.39 0.83 -0.37
N ALA A 503 4.89 0.63 0.85
CA ALA A 503 4.14 0.97 2.05
C ALA A 503 3.89 2.48 2.17
N CYS A 504 4.86 3.32 1.81
CA CYS A 504 4.73 4.77 1.81
C CYS A 504 3.60 5.23 0.88
N ILE A 505 3.61 4.81 -0.39
CA ILE A 505 2.61 5.27 -1.37
C ILE A 505 1.19 4.78 -1.05
N HIS A 506 1.05 3.71 -0.26
CA HIS A 506 -0.26 3.18 0.18
C HIS A 506 -0.65 3.59 1.60
N GLY A 507 0.13 4.46 2.27
CA GLY A 507 -0.16 4.86 3.66
C GLY A 507 -0.05 3.73 4.68
N ARG A 508 0.69 2.65 4.38
CA ARG A 508 0.78 1.40 5.16
C ARG A 508 2.11 1.19 5.89
N ILE A 509 2.81 2.27 6.25
CA ILE A 509 4.15 2.19 6.88
C ILE A 509 4.05 1.53 8.27
N VAL A 510 2.99 1.80 9.04
CA VAL A 510 2.78 1.22 10.37
C VAL A 510 2.58 -0.30 10.29
N GLU A 511 1.75 -0.74 9.34
CA GLU A 511 1.43 -2.14 9.05
C GLU A 511 2.69 -2.88 8.61
N LEU A 512 3.49 -2.26 7.74
CA LEU A 512 4.78 -2.81 7.32
C LEU A 512 5.72 -3.01 8.52
N ALA A 513 5.84 -2.00 9.39
CA ALA A 513 6.68 -2.08 10.59
C ALA A 513 6.22 -3.21 11.52
N GLN A 514 4.92 -3.30 11.81
CA GLN A 514 4.34 -4.36 12.63
C GLN A 514 4.56 -5.75 12.02
N HIS A 515 4.31 -5.89 10.71
CA HIS A 515 4.50 -7.13 9.98
C HIS A 515 5.96 -7.63 10.02
N LYS A 516 6.93 -6.71 10.06
CA LYS A 516 8.36 -7.03 10.20
C LYS A 516 8.80 -7.17 11.67
N GLY A 517 7.85 -7.20 12.60
CA GLY A 517 8.11 -7.36 14.04
C GLY A 517 8.87 -6.18 14.63
N ILE A 518 8.64 -4.97 14.14
CA ILE A 518 9.22 -3.75 14.67
C ILE A 518 8.18 -3.11 15.58
N HIS A 519 8.47 -3.13 16.88
CA HIS A 519 7.61 -2.49 17.86
C HIS A 519 7.76 -0.97 17.75
N VAL A 520 6.62 -0.29 17.56
CA VAL A 520 6.49 1.16 17.57
C VAL A 520 5.48 1.51 18.63
N GLU A 521 5.93 2.27 19.62
CA GLU A 521 5.09 2.72 20.73
C GLU A 521 3.84 3.45 20.19
N PRO A 522 2.66 3.32 20.84
CA PRO A 522 1.43 3.94 20.35
C PRO A 522 1.56 5.44 20.07
N ASN A 523 2.32 6.16 20.91
CA ASN A 523 2.55 7.60 20.76
C ASN A 523 3.42 7.92 19.54
N ASP A 524 4.31 7.02 19.15
CA ASP A 524 5.28 7.21 18.08
C ASP A 524 4.73 6.78 16.71
N ARG A 525 3.57 6.13 16.66
CA ARG A 525 2.89 5.80 15.40
C ARG A 525 2.60 7.01 14.52
N ARG A 526 2.50 8.21 15.12
CA ARG A 526 2.36 9.48 14.38
C ARG A 526 3.50 9.73 13.40
N PHE A 527 4.70 9.25 13.71
CA PHE A 527 5.90 9.41 12.87
C PHE A 527 5.82 8.62 11.56
N LEU A 528 4.98 7.59 11.51
CA LEU A 528 4.82 6.74 10.34
C LEU A 528 3.59 7.12 9.51
N LYS A 529 2.98 8.27 9.80
CA LYS A 529 1.94 8.87 8.98
C LYS A 529 2.58 9.73 7.90
N ASN A 530 1.91 9.81 6.75
CA ASN A 530 2.31 10.64 5.63
C ASN A 530 1.09 11.27 4.96
N ASP A 531 1.32 12.07 3.93
CA ASP A 531 0.27 12.74 3.17
C ASP A 531 -0.40 11.79 2.16
N TYR A 532 -0.78 10.60 2.63
CA TYR A 532 -1.42 9.57 1.82
C TYR A 532 -2.63 10.12 1.04
N GLY A 533 -2.71 9.78 -0.25
CA GLY A 533 -3.69 10.31 -1.20
C GLY A 533 -3.19 11.52 -2.02
N TYR A 534 -2.01 12.08 -1.72
CA TYR A 534 -1.46 13.20 -2.47
C TYR A 534 -0.78 12.76 -3.79
N PRO A 535 -1.10 13.39 -4.95
CA PRO A 535 -0.41 13.12 -6.22
C PRO A 535 1.10 13.42 -6.14
N GLY A 536 1.95 12.41 -6.34
CA GLY A 536 3.41 12.55 -6.23
C GLY A 536 4.01 12.04 -4.92
N LEU A 537 3.19 11.56 -3.97
CA LEU A 537 3.66 10.89 -2.75
C LEU A 537 4.62 9.74 -3.08
N GLY A 538 5.75 9.67 -2.38
CA GLY A 538 6.76 8.64 -2.59
C GLY A 538 7.73 8.90 -3.74
N PHE A 539 7.57 9.99 -4.50
CA PHE A 539 8.43 10.37 -5.63
C PHE A 539 9.16 11.69 -5.38
N ASP A 540 10.44 11.77 -5.79
CA ASP A 540 11.35 12.90 -5.53
C ASP A 540 11.08 14.08 -6.50
N ASN A 541 9.82 14.53 -6.51
CA ASN A 541 9.31 15.64 -7.31
C ASN A 541 8.92 16.84 -6.43
N ASP A 542 8.70 17.99 -7.06
CA ASP A 542 8.28 19.22 -6.36
C ASP A 542 6.79 19.28 -6.01
N GLU A 543 6.01 18.26 -6.39
CA GLU A 543 4.56 18.26 -6.22
C GLU A 543 4.18 18.16 -4.74
N GLY A 544 3.39 19.12 -4.24
CA GLY A 544 2.91 19.09 -2.86
C GLY A 544 3.92 19.46 -1.80
N LEU A 545 5.13 19.87 -2.18
CA LEU A 545 6.16 20.24 -1.21
C LEU A 545 5.96 21.62 -0.60
N ALA A 546 5.03 22.44 -1.10
CA ALA A 546 4.82 23.82 -0.66
C ALA A 546 4.65 23.94 0.86
N ARG A 547 3.88 23.04 1.48
CA ARG A 547 3.62 23.00 2.94
C ARG A 547 4.80 22.46 3.75
N HIS A 548 5.75 21.79 3.09
CA HIS A 548 6.87 21.06 3.71
C HIS A 548 8.21 21.79 3.59
N ARG A 549 8.26 22.93 2.91
CA ARG A 549 9.48 23.72 2.69
C ARG A 549 9.94 24.48 3.93
N LEU A 550 9.08 24.66 4.92
CA LEU A 550 9.46 25.35 6.16
C LEU A 550 10.45 24.51 6.98
N PRO A 551 11.48 25.13 7.60
CA PRO A 551 12.38 24.43 8.50
C PRO A 551 11.62 23.72 9.62
N LEU A 552 12.05 22.51 9.98
CA LEU A 552 11.38 21.71 11.00
C LEU A 552 11.41 22.40 12.38
N PHE A 553 12.54 23.05 12.69
CA PHE A 553 12.71 23.83 13.91
C PHE A 553 12.95 25.29 13.56
N LYS A 554 12.16 26.20 14.14
CA LYS A 554 12.44 27.63 14.05
C LYS A 554 13.82 27.89 14.65
N LYS A 555 14.73 28.48 13.87
CA LYS A 555 16.00 28.97 14.42
C LYS A 555 15.66 29.99 15.49
N THR A 556 15.89 29.65 16.76
CA THR A 556 15.89 30.65 17.83
C THR A 556 17.06 31.58 17.51
N LEU A 557 16.75 32.79 17.05
CA LEU A 557 17.74 33.86 16.93
C LEU A 557 18.35 34.03 18.33
N LYS A 558 19.63 33.67 18.47
CA LYS A 558 20.43 33.97 19.65
C LYS A 558 21.05 35.34 19.50
#